data_AF-A0A0P7X502-F1
#
_entry.id   AF-A0A0P7X502-F1
#
_cell.length_a   1.000
_cell.length_b   1.000
_cell.length_c   1.000
_cell.angle_alpha   90.00
_cell.angle_beta   90.00
_cell.angle_gamma   90.00
#
_symmetry.space_group_name_H-M   'P 1'
#
loop_
_entity.id
_entity.type
_entity.pdbx_description
1 polymer ?
#
loop_
_entity_poly.entity_id
_entity_poly.type
_entity_poly.pdbx_seq_one_letter_code
_entity_poly.pdbx_strand_id
1 'polypeptide(L)'
;MDSGSESDCKGSGKYEGAVRRRMAANARERKRMQGLNTAFDRLRKVVPQWGQDKKLSKYETLQMALSYIVALSRILTDSRHRGSHQQWLDLHVESLQQEAAPCYMGHGSPMSDDYAHISYPYQCDTFPINN
;
A
#
# COMPACT_ATOMS: atom_id res chain seq x y z
N MET A 1 5.24 54.51 -40.21
CA MET A 1 6.37 53.72 -39.69
C MET A 1 5.77 52.57 -38.94
N ASP A 2 5.72 51.42 -39.60
CA ASP A 2 5.25 50.16 -39.05
C ASP A 2 6.44 49.51 -38.35
N SER A 3 6.37 49.38 -37.02
CA SER A 3 7.37 48.68 -36.24
C SER A 3 6.68 47.54 -35.50
N GLY A 4 6.40 46.47 -36.24
CA GLY A 4 6.04 45.18 -35.68
C GLY A 4 7.20 44.63 -34.87
N SER A 5 7.05 44.60 -33.54
CA SER A 5 7.96 43.89 -32.66
C SER A 5 7.56 42.42 -32.61
N GLU A 6 8.16 41.60 -33.49
CA GLU A 6 8.11 40.15 -33.38
C GLU A 6 8.89 39.71 -32.14
N SER A 7 8.16 39.44 -31.06
CA SER A 7 8.71 38.83 -29.85
C SER A 7 8.84 37.33 -30.08
N ASP A 8 10.04 36.92 -30.50
CA ASP A 8 10.42 35.52 -30.73
C ASP A 8 10.55 34.80 -29.37
N CYS A 9 9.43 34.30 -28.84
CA CYS A 9 9.36 33.51 -27.59
C CYS A 9 9.91 32.08 -27.80
N LYS A 10 11.21 31.95 -28.10
CA LYS A 10 11.92 30.66 -28.17
C LYS A 10 12.23 30.10 -26.78
N GLY A 11 11.19 29.68 -26.07
CA GLY A 11 11.31 29.01 -24.76
C GLY A 11 10.29 27.90 -24.49
N SER A 12 9.14 27.88 -25.18
CA SER A 12 7.99 27.02 -24.87
C SER A 12 8.13 25.56 -25.30
N GLY A 13 8.80 25.28 -26.44
CA GLY A 13 8.78 23.95 -27.06
C GLY A 13 9.45 22.83 -26.24
N LYS A 14 10.45 23.14 -25.41
CA LYS A 14 11.12 22.15 -24.55
C LYS A 14 10.22 21.67 -23.41
N TYR A 15 9.47 22.60 -22.80
CA TYR A 15 8.50 22.29 -21.75
C TYR A 15 7.28 21.56 -22.31
N GLU A 16 6.79 21.95 -23.49
CA GLU A 16 5.70 21.25 -24.18
C GLU A 16 6.06 19.79 -24.53
N GLY A 17 7.29 19.55 -24.99
CA GLY A 17 7.78 18.19 -25.24
C GLY A 17 7.84 17.34 -23.96
N ALA A 18 8.29 17.92 -22.85
CA ALA A 18 8.32 17.25 -21.56
C ALA A 18 6.90 16.94 -21.03
N VAL A 19 5.96 17.89 -21.17
CA VAL A 19 4.55 17.72 -20.80
C VAL A 19 3.92 16.59 -21.61
N ARG A 20 4.11 16.56 -22.94
CA ARG A 20 3.58 15.48 -23.80
C ARG A 20 4.12 14.10 -23.39
N ARG A 21 5.41 13.99 -23.09
CA ARG A 21 6.00 12.72 -22.61
C ARG A 21 5.40 12.29 -21.26
N ARG A 22 5.21 13.23 -20.34
CA ARG A 22 4.57 12.96 -19.04
C ARG A 22 3.13 12.49 -19.22
N MET A 23 2.35 13.15 -20.07
CA MET A 23 0.97 12.77 -20.36
C MET A 23 0.89 11.36 -20.96
N ALA A 24 1.78 11.03 -21.90
CA ALA A 24 1.87 9.69 -22.49
C ALA A 24 2.23 8.63 -21.43
N ALA A 25 3.15 8.94 -20.52
CA ALA A 25 3.50 8.04 -19.41
C ALA A 25 2.31 7.81 -18.46
N ASN A 26 1.61 8.86 -18.07
CA ASN A 26 0.42 8.76 -17.20
C ASN A 26 -0.71 7.98 -17.87
N ALA A 27 -0.90 8.12 -19.19
CA ALA A 27 -1.87 7.32 -19.94
C ALA A 27 -1.53 5.82 -19.92
N ARG A 28 -0.24 5.47 -20.05
CA ARG A 28 0.21 4.07 -19.96
C ARG A 28 -0.03 3.48 -18.57
N GLU A 29 0.27 4.23 -17.51
CA GLU A 29 0.05 3.75 -16.14
C GLU A 29 -1.45 3.57 -15.84
N ARG A 30 -2.30 4.48 -16.31
CA ARG A 30 -3.75 4.31 -16.21
C ARG A 30 -4.21 3.02 -16.89
N LYS A 31 -3.72 2.72 -18.10
CA LYS A 31 -4.04 1.46 -18.80
C LYS A 31 -3.56 0.23 -18.02
N ARG A 32 -2.34 0.27 -17.47
CA ARG A 32 -1.82 -0.81 -16.61
C ARG A 32 -2.72 -1.02 -15.39
N MET A 33 -3.10 0.05 -14.71
CA MET A 33 -3.94 0.01 -13.51
C MET A 33 -5.36 -0.47 -13.80
N GLN A 34 -5.93 -0.11 -14.97
CA GLN A 34 -7.21 -0.66 -15.45
C GLN A 34 -7.15 -2.18 -15.58
N GLY A 35 -6.05 -2.74 -16.11
CA GLY A 35 -5.82 -4.19 -16.16
C GLY A 35 -5.83 -4.83 -14.77
N LEU A 36 -5.14 -4.22 -13.80
CA LEU A 36 -5.14 -4.69 -12.41
C LEU A 36 -6.55 -4.66 -11.80
N ASN A 37 -7.26 -3.54 -11.94
CA ASN A 37 -8.63 -3.40 -11.41
C ASN A 37 -9.58 -4.42 -12.06
N THR A 38 -9.40 -4.73 -13.35
CA THR A 38 -10.19 -5.77 -14.04
C THR A 38 -9.95 -7.15 -13.45
N ALA A 39 -8.68 -7.51 -13.16
CA ALA A 39 -8.36 -8.76 -12.49
C ALA A 39 -8.98 -8.81 -11.08
N PHE A 40 -8.95 -7.69 -10.38
CA PHE A 40 -9.55 -7.54 -9.06
C PHE A 40 -11.07 -7.74 -9.06
N ASP A 41 -11.76 -7.19 -10.07
CA ASP A 41 -13.20 -7.41 -10.25
C ASP A 41 -13.53 -8.87 -10.60
N ARG A 42 -12.66 -9.57 -11.34
CA ARG A 42 -12.82 -11.01 -11.58
C ARG A 42 -12.69 -11.82 -10.29
N LEU A 43 -11.74 -11.46 -9.42
CA LEU A 43 -11.60 -12.09 -8.11
C LEU A 43 -12.87 -11.90 -7.26
N ARG A 44 -13.42 -10.68 -7.22
CA ARG A 44 -14.67 -10.40 -6.49
C ARG A 44 -15.85 -11.29 -6.89
N LYS A 45 -15.92 -11.71 -8.17
CA LYS A 45 -17.00 -12.57 -8.67
C LYS A 45 -16.95 -13.99 -8.12
N VAL A 46 -15.77 -14.47 -7.74
CA VAL A 46 -15.57 -15.85 -7.24
C VAL A 46 -15.40 -15.90 -5.72
N VAL A 47 -15.24 -14.75 -5.07
CA VAL A 47 -15.15 -14.64 -3.62
C VAL A 47 -16.57 -14.56 -3.02
N PRO A 48 -16.88 -15.34 -1.98
CA PRO A 48 -18.17 -15.26 -1.29
C PRO A 48 -18.44 -13.85 -0.75
N GLN A 49 -19.66 -13.33 -0.94
CA GLN A 49 -20.08 -12.02 -0.43
C GLN A 49 -21.32 -12.18 0.44
N TRP A 50 -21.23 -11.81 1.72
CA TRP A 50 -22.39 -11.80 2.61
C TRP A 50 -23.11 -10.46 2.51
N GLY A 51 -24.20 -10.46 1.73
CA GLY A 51 -25.26 -9.46 1.82
C GLY A 51 -24.81 -8.01 1.61
N GLN A 52 -24.70 -7.61 0.34
CA GLN A 52 -25.02 -6.28 -0.20
C GLN A 52 -24.51 -6.26 -1.65
N ASP A 53 -25.23 -5.60 -2.57
CA ASP A 53 -24.75 -5.30 -3.94
C ASP A 53 -23.51 -4.37 -3.97
N LYS A 54 -22.87 -4.16 -2.81
CA LYS A 54 -21.73 -3.31 -2.59
C LYS A 54 -20.44 -4.07 -2.90
N LYS A 55 -19.61 -3.47 -3.74
CA LYS A 55 -18.27 -4.00 -4.06
C LYS A 55 -17.37 -3.96 -2.81
N LEU A 56 -16.80 -5.11 -2.45
CA LEU A 56 -15.74 -5.22 -1.44
C LEU A 56 -14.54 -4.32 -1.78
N SER A 57 -13.92 -3.73 -0.76
CA SER A 57 -12.65 -3.00 -0.92
C SER A 57 -11.52 -3.93 -1.37
N LYS A 58 -10.37 -3.36 -1.74
CA LYS A 58 -9.21 -4.18 -2.15
C LYS A 58 -8.72 -5.06 -1.00
N TYR A 59 -8.62 -4.49 0.19
CA TYR A 59 -8.18 -5.25 1.35
C TYR A 59 -9.15 -6.40 1.69
N GLU A 60 -10.45 -6.09 1.79
CA GLU A 60 -11.48 -7.09 2.12
C GLU A 60 -11.54 -8.23 1.10
N THR A 61 -11.41 -7.93 -0.19
CA THR A 61 -11.43 -8.97 -1.23
C THR A 61 -10.24 -9.93 -1.10
N LEU A 62 -9.05 -9.42 -0.75
CA LEU A 62 -7.87 -10.26 -0.55
C LEU A 62 -8.03 -11.14 0.69
N GLN A 63 -8.50 -10.57 1.80
CA GLN A 63 -8.80 -11.29 3.04
C GLN A 63 -9.81 -12.41 2.79
N MET A 64 -10.93 -12.08 2.13
CA MET A 64 -11.97 -13.05 1.81
C MET A 64 -11.49 -14.14 0.85
N ALA A 65 -10.68 -13.80 -0.15
CA ALA A 65 -10.11 -14.79 -1.06
C ALA A 65 -9.19 -15.79 -0.34
N LEU A 66 -8.32 -15.30 0.56
CA LEU A 66 -7.44 -16.15 1.36
C LEU A 66 -8.26 -17.10 2.25
N SER A 67 -9.19 -16.56 3.02
CA SER A 67 -10.08 -17.34 3.88
C SER A 67 -10.88 -18.38 3.09
N TYR A 68 -11.29 -18.04 1.86
CA TYR A 68 -12.04 -18.94 0.99
C TYR A 68 -11.18 -20.10 0.46
N ILE A 69 -9.95 -19.83 0.01
CA ILE A 69 -9.00 -20.89 -0.41
C ILE A 69 -8.76 -21.88 0.74
N VAL A 70 -8.54 -21.38 1.95
CA VAL A 70 -8.34 -22.22 3.15
C VAL A 70 -9.58 -23.06 3.45
N ALA A 71 -10.78 -22.46 3.40
CA ALA A 71 -12.03 -23.18 3.63
C ALA A 71 -12.24 -24.32 2.63
N LEU A 72 -12.09 -24.04 1.34
CA LEU A 72 -12.24 -25.05 0.29
C LEU A 72 -11.21 -26.17 0.44
N SER A 73 -9.96 -25.82 0.78
CA SER A 73 -8.90 -26.80 1.01
C SER A 73 -9.27 -27.75 2.16
N ARG A 74 -9.77 -27.22 3.28
CA ARG A 74 -10.24 -28.02 4.43
C ARG A 74 -11.42 -28.91 4.07
N ILE A 75 -12.43 -28.39 3.36
CA ILE A 75 -13.58 -29.19 2.92
C ILE A 75 -13.10 -30.37 2.06
N LEU A 76 -12.17 -30.15 1.13
CA LEU A 76 -11.63 -31.20 0.28
C LEU A 76 -10.76 -32.22 1.04
N THR A 77 -10.10 -31.83 2.13
CA THR A 77 -9.33 -32.75 3.00
C THR A 77 -10.22 -33.50 3.99
N ASP A 78 -11.19 -32.84 4.62
CA ASP A 78 -12.13 -33.43 5.58
C ASP A 78 -13.15 -34.35 4.92
N SER A 79 -13.45 -34.12 3.63
CA SER A 79 -14.18 -35.10 2.81
C SER A 79 -13.48 -36.46 2.79
N ARG A 80 -12.15 -36.48 2.99
CA ARG A 80 -11.35 -37.69 3.13
C ARG A 80 -11.22 -38.14 4.59
N HIS A 81 -11.43 -37.27 5.58
CA HIS A 81 -11.33 -37.53 7.03
C HIS A 81 -12.44 -36.79 7.79
N ARG A 82 -13.57 -37.46 8.07
CA ARG A 82 -14.73 -36.86 8.74
C ARG A 82 -14.40 -36.34 10.14
N GLY A 83 -14.28 -35.01 10.30
CA GLY A 83 -14.62 -34.29 11.53
C GLY A 83 -13.62 -33.24 12.02
N SER A 84 -13.96 -31.95 11.91
CA SER A 84 -14.18 -31.02 13.04
C SER A 84 -14.34 -29.57 12.57
N HIS A 85 -15.41 -28.89 13.02
CA HIS A 85 -16.02 -27.71 12.38
C HIS A 85 -15.58 -26.32 12.89
N GLN A 86 -14.64 -26.12 13.80
CA GLN A 86 -14.48 -24.77 14.40
C GLN A 86 -13.03 -24.30 14.52
N GLN A 87 -12.55 -23.58 13.49
CA GLN A 87 -11.34 -22.76 13.61
C GLN A 87 -11.20 -21.74 12.45
N TRP A 88 -12.29 -21.10 12.00
CA TRP A 88 -12.29 -20.33 10.73
C TRP A 88 -12.16 -18.81 10.90
N LEU A 89 -12.24 -18.24 12.10
CA LEU A 89 -12.19 -16.77 12.27
C LEU A 89 -11.00 -16.23 13.08
N ASP A 90 -10.29 -17.05 13.86
CA ASP A 90 -9.29 -16.52 14.80
C ASP A 90 -7.91 -16.19 14.20
N LEU A 91 -7.55 -16.75 13.04
CA LEU A 91 -6.20 -16.57 12.49
C LEU A 91 -6.01 -15.28 11.67
N HIS A 92 -7.08 -14.53 11.38
CA HIS A 92 -6.98 -13.26 10.62
C HIS A 92 -7.08 -12.01 11.51
N VAL A 93 -7.33 -12.15 12.81
CA VAL A 93 -7.36 -11.02 13.77
C VAL A 93 -5.98 -10.78 14.39
N GLU A 94 -5.20 -11.82 14.70
CA GLU A 94 -3.91 -11.65 15.39
C GLU A 94 -2.83 -10.92 14.58
N SER A 95 -2.84 -11.03 13.25
CA SER A 95 -1.80 -10.38 12.43
C SER A 95 -1.95 -8.84 12.34
N LEU A 96 -3.10 -8.27 12.74
CA LEU A 96 -3.32 -6.82 12.75
C LEU A 96 -3.23 -6.19 14.14
N GLN A 97 -3.30 -6.97 15.21
CA GLN A 97 -3.13 -6.46 16.56
C GLN A 97 -1.64 -6.28 16.95
N GLN A 98 -0.71 -6.92 16.25
CA GLN A 98 0.72 -6.88 16.60
C GLN A 98 1.42 -5.54 16.24
N GLU A 99 0.77 -4.66 15.48
CA GLU A 99 1.22 -3.29 15.22
C GLU A 99 0.59 -2.27 16.19
N ALA A 100 0.12 -2.72 17.34
CA ALA A 100 -0.34 -1.87 18.43
C ALA A 100 0.17 -2.40 19.78
N ALA A 101 1.49 -2.38 19.98
CA ALA A 101 2.06 -2.40 21.33
C ALA A 101 2.21 -0.95 21.83
N PRO A 102 1.32 -0.44 22.71
CA PRO A 102 1.56 0.78 23.44
C PRO A 102 2.44 0.44 24.65
N CYS A 103 3.75 0.30 24.45
CA CYS A 103 4.70 0.34 25.56
C CYS A 103 5.08 1.80 25.87
N TYR A 104 4.08 2.57 26.31
CA TYR A 104 4.32 3.82 27.05
C TYR A 104 3.37 3.90 28.25
N MET A 105 3.68 3.09 29.27
CA MET A 105 3.38 3.34 30.68
C MET A 105 4.59 2.74 31.40
N GLY A 106 5.53 3.53 31.93
CA GLY A 106 5.32 4.36 33.10
C GLY A 106 5.81 3.61 34.33
N HIS A 107 7.13 3.46 34.49
CA HIS A 107 7.75 3.19 35.78
C HIS A 107 8.53 4.44 36.19
N GLY A 108 8.15 5.02 37.34
CA GLY A 108 8.77 6.23 37.86
C GLY A 108 10.07 5.99 38.62
N SER A 109 10.89 7.05 38.61
CA SER A 109 11.91 7.44 39.61
C SER A 109 13.32 6.81 39.47
N PRO A 110 14.38 7.46 40.00
CA PRO A 110 14.82 8.84 39.79
C PRO A 110 16.29 8.91 39.30
N MET A 111 16.63 10.01 38.63
CA MET A 111 17.94 10.69 38.62
C MET A 111 19.23 9.81 38.71
N SER A 112 19.95 9.68 37.59
CA SER A 112 21.42 9.76 37.57
C SER A 112 21.89 10.03 36.14
N ASP A 113 22.73 11.06 36.00
CA ASP A 113 23.39 11.47 34.77
C ASP A 113 24.32 10.37 34.25
N ASP A 114 23.98 9.74 33.13
CA ASP A 114 24.97 9.08 32.27
C ASP A 114 24.42 9.01 30.83
N TYR A 115 24.31 10.20 30.21
CA TYR A 115 23.89 10.38 28.83
C TYR A 115 25.09 10.10 27.89
N ALA A 116 25.65 8.90 27.97
CA ALA A 116 26.73 8.47 27.10
C ALA A 116 26.50 7.02 26.66
N HIS A 117 26.49 6.81 25.35
CA HIS A 117 26.45 5.53 24.65
C HIS A 117 25.09 4.84 24.45
N ILE A 118 24.23 5.47 23.65
CA ILE A 118 23.52 4.71 22.61
C ILE A 118 24.21 5.03 21.28
N SER A 119 25.08 4.11 20.87
CA SER A 119 25.81 4.16 19.60
C SER A 119 24.82 3.94 18.46
N TYR A 120 24.28 5.02 17.88
CA TYR A 120 23.53 4.97 16.63
C TYR A 120 24.51 5.02 15.44
N PRO A 121 24.55 4.04 14.53
CA PRO A 121 25.33 4.14 13.30
C PRO A 121 24.50 4.87 12.25
N TYR A 122 24.40 6.19 12.37
CA TYR A 122 23.97 7.03 11.26
C TYR A 122 25.05 8.08 11.01
N GLN A 123 25.99 7.74 10.13
CA GLN A 123 26.91 8.70 9.53
C GLN A 123 26.11 9.52 8.52
N CYS A 124 25.63 10.70 8.92
CA CYS A 124 25.13 11.69 7.97
C CYS A 124 26.31 12.62 7.66
N ASP A 125 26.90 12.47 6.48
CA ASP A 125 27.94 13.37 6.01
C ASP A 125 27.32 14.77 5.80
N THR A 126 27.62 15.67 6.73
CA THR A 126 27.28 17.09 6.67
C THR A 126 28.11 17.77 5.58
N PHE A 127 27.48 18.18 4.48
CA PHE A 127 28.11 19.11 3.54
C PHE A 127 28.09 20.54 4.11
N PRO A 128 29.22 21.27 4.11
CA PRO A 128 29.25 22.63 4.63
C PRO A 128 28.53 23.59 3.68
N ILE A 129 27.57 24.35 4.23
CA ILE A 129 27.00 25.53 3.61
C ILE A 129 28.03 26.65 3.77
N ASN A 130 28.65 27.08 2.67
CA ASN A 130 29.47 28.30 2.65
C ASN A 130 28.57 29.50 2.32
N ASN A 131 28.79 30.56 3.10
CA ASN A 131 28.10 31.85 3.09
C ASN A 131 28.41 32.70 1.86
#